data_AF-Q6KC94-F1
#
_entry.id   AF-Q6KC94-F1
#
_cell.length_a   1.000
_cell.length_b   1.000
_cell.length_c   1.000
_cell.angle_alpha   90.00
_cell.angle_beta   90.00
_cell.angle_gamma   90.00
#
_symmetry.space_group_name_H-M   'P 1'
#
loop_
_entity.id
_entity.type
_entity.pdbx_description
1 polymer ?
#
loop_
_entity_poly.entity_id
_entity_poly.type
_entity_poly.pdbx_seq_one_letter_code
_entity_poly.pdbx_strand_id
1 'polypeptide(L)'
;LEYLETQGVFVGTYNPEKLDNVQVPGFYCRESGVISPYGFESFAEAAQIGHYQAMVGSGSVFCIPPPKETAMDSKVVGDIIERANQKAKELGVSGKQLTPFLLSEIATSTQGKSVESNIRLVKNNAKSLV
;
A
#
# COMPACT_ATOMS: atom_id res chain seq x y z
N LEU A 1 4.86 1.97 9.76
CA LEU A 1 4.47 0.71 10.42
C LEU A 1 4.45 0.90 11.93
N GLU A 2 5.57 1.33 12.53
CA GLU A 2 5.72 1.72 13.96
C GLU A 2 4.51 2.42 14.60
N TYR A 3 3.94 3.43 13.92
CA TYR A 3 2.78 4.15 14.45
C TYR A 3 1.55 3.24 14.63
N LEU A 4 1.27 2.35 13.67
CA LEU A 4 0.13 1.43 13.73
C LEU A 4 0.32 0.39 14.83
N GLU A 5 1.54 -0.11 15.00
CA GLU A 5 1.89 -1.00 16.10
C GLU A 5 1.65 -0.34 17.47
N THR A 6 2.09 0.90 17.63
CA THR A 6 1.87 1.68 18.86
C THR A 6 0.38 1.88 19.16
N GLN A 7 -0.46 1.96 18.13
CA GLN A 7 -1.91 2.11 18.26
C GLN A 7 -2.65 0.76 18.43
N GLY A 8 -1.94 -0.36 18.48
CA GLY A 8 -2.56 -1.68 18.58
C GLY A 8 -3.38 -2.07 17.36
N VAL A 9 -3.09 -1.49 16.19
CA VAL A 9 -3.76 -1.79 14.92
C VAL A 9 -3.08 -3.00 14.29
N PHE A 10 -3.86 -4.05 14.02
CA PHE A 10 -3.35 -5.20 13.29
C PHE A 10 -2.94 -4.80 11.86
N VAL A 11 -1.76 -5.24 11.41
CA VAL A 11 -1.29 -5.09 10.03
C VAL A 11 -0.84 -6.45 9.53
N GLY A 12 -1.40 -6.89 8.41
CA GLY A 12 -1.00 -8.14 7.79
C GLY A 12 -1.03 -8.06 6.26
N THR A 13 -0.14 -8.78 5.59
CA THR A 13 -0.08 -8.87 4.13
C THR A 13 -0.63 -10.21 3.63
N TYR A 14 -1.39 -10.18 2.54
CA TYR A 14 -1.83 -11.39 1.85
C TYR A 14 -0.61 -12.16 1.29
N ASN A 15 -0.37 -13.35 1.83
CA ASN A 15 0.80 -14.19 1.61
C ASN A 15 0.40 -15.65 1.31
N PRO A 16 -0.36 -15.91 0.22
CA PRO A 16 -0.78 -17.28 -0.12
C PRO A 16 0.41 -18.18 -0.49
N GLU A 17 1.54 -17.60 -0.87
CA GLU A 17 2.78 -18.31 -1.21
C GLU A 17 3.62 -18.67 0.04
N LYS A 18 3.17 -18.30 1.25
CA LYS A 18 3.84 -18.59 2.54
C LYS A 18 5.31 -18.15 2.59
N LEU A 19 5.61 -16.98 2.04
CA LEU A 19 6.96 -16.42 2.08
C LEU A 19 7.33 -16.04 3.53
N ASP A 20 8.52 -16.43 3.99
CA ASP A 20 9.01 -16.14 5.36
C ASP A 20 9.13 -14.64 5.65
N ASN A 21 9.41 -13.83 4.63
CA ASN A 21 9.65 -12.39 4.75
C ASN A 21 8.73 -11.57 3.84
N VAL A 22 7.43 -11.87 3.86
CA VAL A 22 6.46 -11.07 3.09
C VAL A 22 6.51 -9.61 3.55
N GLN A 23 6.56 -8.69 2.59
CA GLN A 23 6.65 -7.27 2.86
C GLN A 23 5.27 -6.60 2.79
N VAL A 24 5.14 -5.43 3.41
CA VAL A 24 4.01 -4.55 3.15
C VAL A 24 4.14 -4.02 1.71
N PRO A 25 3.08 -4.02 0.88
CA PRO A 25 3.14 -3.48 -0.48
C PRO A 25 3.24 -1.96 -0.48
N GLY A 26 4.08 -1.41 -1.37
CA GLY A 26 4.30 0.02 -1.57
C GLY A 26 3.28 0.67 -2.49
N PHE A 27 1.99 0.37 -2.31
CA PHE A 27 0.86 0.81 -3.14
C PHE A 27 0.97 0.40 -4.63
N TYR A 28 1.81 1.09 -5.41
CA TYR A 28 2.13 0.73 -6.80
C TYR A 28 3.06 -0.50 -6.88
N CYS A 29 3.81 -0.77 -5.81
CA CYS A 29 4.85 -1.79 -5.77
C CYS A 29 4.39 -2.97 -4.91
N ARG A 30 4.76 -4.19 -5.30
CA ARG A 30 4.49 -5.39 -4.49
C ARG A 30 5.36 -5.46 -3.22
N GLU A 31 6.52 -4.82 -3.28
CA GLU A 31 7.52 -4.79 -2.20
C GLU A 31 7.85 -3.34 -1.87
N SER A 32 7.91 -3.01 -0.58
CA SER A 32 8.23 -1.66 -0.08
C SER A 32 9.60 -1.56 0.61
N GLY A 33 10.25 -2.68 0.85
CA GLY A 33 11.41 -2.81 1.75
C GLY A 33 11.04 -2.96 3.23
N VAL A 34 9.75 -2.95 3.58
CA VAL A 34 9.28 -3.08 4.97
C VAL A 34 8.67 -4.46 5.19
N ILE A 35 9.25 -5.26 6.10
CA ILE A 35 8.73 -6.59 6.46
C ILE A 35 7.35 -6.43 7.11
N SER A 36 6.39 -7.26 6.70
CA SER A 36 5.06 -7.26 7.29
C SER A 36 5.08 -7.95 8.66
N PRO A 37 4.39 -7.43 9.69
CA PRO A 37 4.30 -8.09 10.99
C PRO A 37 3.59 -9.44 10.93
N TYR A 38 2.73 -9.63 9.92
CA TYR A 38 1.95 -10.85 9.75
C TYR A 38 1.68 -11.14 8.27
N GLY A 39 1.77 -12.41 7.89
CA GLY A 39 1.35 -12.90 6.58
C GLY A 39 0.13 -13.80 6.72
N PHE A 40 -1.01 -13.44 6.11
CA PHE A 40 -2.21 -14.27 6.11
C PHE A 40 -2.37 -14.98 4.75
N GLU A 41 -2.83 -16.22 4.76
CA GLU A 41 -2.85 -17.09 3.59
C GLU A 41 -4.18 -17.06 2.85
N SER A 42 -5.26 -16.65 3.52
CA SER A 42 -6.61 -16.65 2.96
C SER A 42 -7.49 -15.49 3.44
N PHE A 43 -8.50 -15.13 2.65
CA PHE A 43 -9.48 -14.11 3.07
C PHE A 43 -10.38 -14.56 4.21
N ALA A 44 -10.60 -15.87 4.37
CA ALA A 44 -11.33 -16.43 5.51
C ALA A 44 -10.57 -16.19 6.82
N GLU A 45 -9.25 -16.35 6.82
CA GLU A 45 -8.38 -16.01 7.94
C GLU A 45 -8.39 -14.50 8.23
N ALA A 46 -8.25 -13.66 7.18
CA ALA A 46 -8.34 -12.21 7.34
C ALA A 46 -9.69 -11.77 7.95
N ALA A 47 -10.80 -12.38 7.53
CA ALA A 47 -12.12 -12.11 8.08
C ALA A 47 -12.23 -12.49 9.56
N GLN A 48 -11.66 -13.63 9.97
CA GLN A 48 -11.61 -14.03 11.38
C GLN A 48 -10.79 -13.04 12.22
N ILE A 49 -9.61 -12.65 11.74
CA ILE A 49 -8.77 -11.64 12.40
C ILE A 49 -9.54 -10.32 12.56
N GLY A 50 -10.15 -9.84 11.47
CA GLY A 50 -10.93 -8.61 11.46
C GLY A 50 -12.12 -8.66 12.43
N HIS A 51 -12.80 -9.81 12.54
CA HIS A 51 -13.88 -10.01 13.49
C HIS A 51 -13.40 -9.85 14.95
N TYR A 52 -12.30 -10.52 15.32
CA TYR A 52 -11.76 -10.42 16.68
C TYR A 52 -11.19 -9.04 17.01
N GLN A 53 -10.55 -8.37 16.05
CA GLN A 53 -10.07 -7.00 16.21
C GLN A 53 -11.24 -6.02 16.46
N ALA A 54 -12.35 -6.18 15.73
CA ALA A 54 -13.55 -5.38 15.96
C ALA A 54 -14.16 -5.62 17.36
N MET A 55 -14.13 -6.86 17.87
CA MET A 55 -14.62 -7.17 19.23
C MET A 55 -13.83 -6.45 20.34
N VAL A 56 -12.55 -6.17 20.12
CA VAL A 56 -11.70 -5.40 21.06
C VAL A 56 -11.67 -3.91 20.75
N GLY A 57 -12.50 -3.44 19.80
CA GLY A 57 -12.62 -2.03 19.43
C GLY A 57 -11.43 -1.49 18.65
N SER A 58 -10.63 -2.34 18.01
CA SER A 58 -9.48 -1.95 17.18
C SER A 58 -9.76 -2.16 15.69
N GLY A 59 -9.06 -1.39 14.86
CA GLY A 59 -9.07 -1.54 13.41
C GLY A 59 -8.05 -2.58 12.91
N SER A 60 -8.12 -2.88 11.62
CA SER A 60 -7.14 -3.75 10.95
C SER A 60 -6.79 -3.20 9.57
N VAL A 61 -5.52 -3.33 9.19
CA VAL A 61 -5.01 -3.01 7.86
C VAL A 61 -4.60 -4.31 7.19
N PHE A 62 -5.42 -4.76 6.25
CA PHE A 62 -5.11 -5.89 5.40
C PHE A 62 -4.48 -5.40 4.10
N CYS A 63 -3.22 -5.72 3.93
CA CYS A 63 -2.42 -5.31 2.79
C CYS A 63 -2.50 -6.35 1.67
N ILE A 64 -3.05 -5.97 0.53
CA ILE A 64 -3.16 -6.82 -0.65
C ILE A 64 -2.18 -6.28 -1.71
N PRO A 65 -1.16 -7.05 -2.13
CA PRO A 65 -0.23 -6.60 -3.16
C PRO A 65 -0.93 -6.31 -4.49
N PRO A 66 -0.51 -5.27 -5.25
CA PRO A 66 -1.07 -5.01 -6.58
C PRO A 66 -0.84 -6.20 -7.53
N PRO A 67 -1.72 -6.43 -8.53
CA PRO A 67 -1.52 -7.46 -9.54
C PRO A 67 -0.15 -7.35 -10.21
N LYS A 68 0.52 -8.48 -10.49
CA LYS A 68 1.90 -8.52 -11.02
C LYS A 68 2.02 -7.75 -12.34
N GLU A 69 0.95 -7.73 -13.14
CA GLU A 69 0.90 -7.12 -14.47
C GLU A 69 0.88 -5.59 -14.44
N THR A 70 0.50 -5.00 -13.31
CA THR A 70 0.46 -3.54 -13.12
C THR A 70 1.24 -3.06 -11.91
N ALA A 71 1.95 -3.96 -11.26
CA ALA A 71 2.93 -3.60 -10.26
C ALA A 71 4.06 -2.83 -10.94
N MET A 72 4.50 -1.78 -10.29
CA MET A 72 5.63 -0.96 -10.73
C MET A 72 6.89 -1.35 -9.95
N ASP A 73 8.03 -1.09 -10.57
CA ASP A 73 9.33 -1.28 -9.92
C ASP A 73 9.50 -0.31 -8.74
N SER A 74 9.91 -0.83 -7.59
CA SER A 74 10.00 -0.07 -6.34
C SER A 74 11.05 1.03 -6.40
N LYS A 75 12.17 0.80 -7.08
CA LYS A 75 13.22 1.79 -7.26
C LYS A 75 12.75 2.91 -8.18
N VAL A 76 12.14 2.57 -9.31
CA VAL A 76 11.60 3.57 -10.26
C VAL A 76 10.54 4.46 -9.58
N VAL A 77 9.61 3.87 -8.84
CA VAL A 77 8.58 4.63 -8.12
C VAL A 77 9.20 5.48 -7.01
N GLY A 78 10.18 4.95 -6.28
CA GLY A 78 10.94 5.68 -5.26
C GLY A 78 11.59 6.95 -5.84
N ASP A 79 12.32 6.82 -6.95
CA ASP A 79 13.00 7.94 -7.62
C ASP A 79 12.00 9.00 -8.14
N ILE A 80 10.80 8.58 -8.55
CA ILE A 80 9.73 9.51 -8.95
C ILE A 80 9.16 10.25 -7.73
N ILE A 81 8.89 9.53 -6.63
CA ILE A 81 8.37 10.11 -5.40
C ILE A 81 9.36 11.10 -4.79
N GLU A 82 10.65 10.80 -4.78
CA GLU A 82 11.69 11.69 -4.26
C GLU A 82 11.75 12.99 -5.06
N ARG A 83 11.78 12.90 -6.40
CA ARG A 83 11.74 14.09 -7.27
C ARG A 83 10.46 14.90 -7.10
N ALA A 84 9.31 14.25 -6.96
CA ALA A 84 8.03 14.92 -6.72
C ALA A 84 8.02 15.66 -5.38
N ASN A 85 8.58 15.07 -4.32
CA ASN A 85 8.72 15.72 -3.01
C ASN A 85 9.67 16.92 -3.07
N GLN A 86 10.80 16.79 -3.77
CA GLN A 86 11.73 17.91 -3.94
C GLN A 86 11.07 19.08 -4.68
N LYS A 87 10.33 18.79 -5.75
CA LYS A 87 9.54 19.80 -6.48
C LYS A 87 8.46 20.44 -5.61
N ALA A 88 7.76 19.66 -4.78
CA ALA A 88 6.77 20.18 -3.85
C ALA A 88 7.40 21.17 -2.85
N LYS A 89 8.59 20.84 -2.34
CA LYS A 89 9.35 21.69 -1.43
C LYS A 89 9.79 23.01 -2.09
N GLU A 90 10.30 22.95 -3.32
CA GLU A 90 10.70 24.14 -4.10
C GLU A 90 9.52 25.07 -4.38
N LEU A 91 8.33 24.50 -4.64
CA LEU A 91 7.10 25.24 -4.91
C LEU A 91 6.32 25.62 -3.64
N GLY A 92 6.80 25.24 -2.45
CA GLY A 92 6.12 25.52 -1.18
C GLY A 92 4.79 24.78 -0.99
N VAL A 93 4.53 23.70 -1.74
CA VAL A 93 3.30 22.91 -1.63
C VAL A 93 3.33 22.08 -0.35
N SER A 94 2.33 22.25 0.51
CA SER A 94 2.28 21.61 1.83
C SER A 94 0.85 21.36 2.32
N GLY A 95 0.73 20.70 3.48
CA GLY A 95 -0.54 20.38 4.10
C GLY A 95 -1.44 19.54 3.19
N LYS A 96 -2.73 19.88 3.13
CA LYS A 96 -3.74 19.13 2.37
C LYS A 96 -3.49 19.13 0.85
N GLN A 97 -2.68 20.06 0.34
CA GLN A 97 -2.37 20.15 -1.10
C GLN A 97 -1.24 19.21 -1.53
N LEU A 98 -0.45 18.70 -0.58
CA LEU A 98 0.72 17.87 -0.90
C LEU A 98 0.30 16.56 -1.59
N THR A 99 -0.66 15.82 -1.05
CA THR A 99 -1.05 14.53 -1.63
C THR A 99 -1.61 14.65 -3.06
N PRO A 100 -2.57 15.55 -3.37
CA PRO A 100 -3.01 15.75 -4.75
C PRO A 100 -1.87 16.13 -5.70
N PHE A 101 -0.96 17.00 -5.26
CA PHE A 101 0.22 17.39 -6.04
C PHE A 101 1.13 16.19 -6.36
N LEU A 102 1.50 15.42 -5.35
CA LEU A 102 2.38 14.25 -5.53
C LEU A 102 1.76 13.22 -6.47
N LEU A 103 0.46 12.93 -6.33
CA LEU A 103 -0.24 11.99 -7.22
C LEU A 103 -0.25 12.48 -8.68
N SER A 104 -0.43 13.79 -8.90
CA SER A 104 -0.37 14.40 -10.23
C SER A 104 1.04 14.31 -10.85
N GLU A 105 2.08 14.58 -10.06
CA GLU A 105 3.48 14.48 -10.53
C GLU A 105 3.86 13.03 -10.85
N ILE A 106 3.41 12.07 -10.04
CA ILE A 106 3.63 10.64 -10.30
C ILE A 106 2.88 10.21 -11.57
N ALA A 107 1.62 10.61 -11.76
CA ALA A 107 0.86 10.33 -12.97
C ALA A 107 1.54 10.87 -14.23
N THR A 108 2.03 12.12 -14.17
CA THR A 108 2.76 12.75 -15.28
C THR A 108 4.07 12.03 -15.58
N SER A 109 4.87 11.76 -14.54
CA SER A 109 6.19 11.11 -14.67
C SER A 109 6.10 9.67 -15.17
N THR A 110 4.98 8.99 -14.91
CA THR A 110 4.73 7.61 -15.34
C THR A 110 3.90 7.53 -16.63
N GLN A 111 3.59 8.67 -17.26
CA GLN A 111 2.76 8.74 -18.46
C GLN A 111 1.40 8.03 -18.28
N GLY A 112 0.80 8.18 -17.10
CA GLY A 112 -0.49 7.58 -16.74
C GLY A 112 -0.43 6.13 -16.24
N LYS A 113 0.72 5.44 -16.27
CA LYS A 113 0.82 4.06 -15.77
C LYS A 113 0.48 3.92 -14.28
N SER A 114 0.80 4.92 -13.45
CA SER A 114 0.40 4.91 -12.04
C SER A 114 -1.11 4.96 -11.86
N VAL A 115 -1.83 5.67 -12.75
CA VAL A 115 -3.30 5.75 -12.73
C VAL A 115 -3.90 4.39 -13.09
N GLU A 116 -3.38 3.73 -14.12
CA GLU A 116 -3.80 2.37 -14.48
C GLU A 116 -3.54 1.39 -13.34
N SER A 117 -2.34 1.43 -12.74
CA SER A 117 -1.96 0.60 -11.60
C SER A 117 -2.91 0.80 -10.41
N ASN A 118 -3.24 2.06 -10.08
CA ASN A 118 -4.19 2.38 -9.01
C ASN A 118 -5.60 1.82 -9.29
N ILE A 119 -6.11 1.98 -10.52
CA ILE A 119 -7.42 1.42 -10.91
C ILE A 119 -7.44 -0.10 -10.73
N ARG A 120 -6.38 -0.79 -11.17
CA ARG A 120 -6.29 -2.25 -11.02
C ARG A 120 -6.13 -2.69 -9.57
N LEU A 121 -5.37 -1.95 -8.76
CA LEU A 121 -5.24 -2.17 -7.32
C LEU A 121 -6.61 -2.06 -6.63
N VAL A 122 -7.37 -0.99 -6.88
CA VAL A 122 -8.70 -0.79 -6.28
C VAL A 122 -9.64 -1.93 -6.65
N LYS A 123 -9.66 -2.35 -7.93
CA LYS A 123 -10.46 -3.50 -8.38
C LYS A 123 -10.02 -4.81 -7.72
N ASN A 124 -8.71 -5.03 -7.57
CA ASN A 124 -8.15 -6.19 -6.91
C ASN A 124 -8.56 -6.25 -5.44
N ASN A 125 -8.47 -5.13 -4.72
CA ASN A 125 -8.89 -5.02 -3.33
C ASN A 125 -10.40 -5.26 -3.18
N ALA A 126 -11.24 -4.67 -4.05
CA ALA A 126 -12.68 -4.88 -4.02
C ALA A 126 -13.07 -6.34 -4.25
N LYS A 127 -12.41 -7.04 -5.18
CA LYS A 127 -12.62 -8.47 -5.42
C LYS A 127 -12.22 -9.35 -4.23
N SER A 128 -11.25 -8.90 -3.44
CA SER A 128 -10.65 -9.69 -2.35
C SER A 128 -11.41 -9.60 -1.03
N LEU A 129 -12.38 -8.68 -0.95
CA LEU A 129 -13.17 -8.38 0.25
C LEU A 129 -14.63 -8.86 0.15
N VAL A 130 -14.96 -9.65 -0.89
CA VAL A 130 -16.30 -10.22 -1.15
C VAL A 130 -16.18 -11.74 -1.16
#